data_AF-A0A9X1AG00-F1
#
_entry.id   AF-A0A9X1AG00-F1
#
_cell.length_a   1.000
_cell.length_b   1.000
_cell.length_c   1.000
_cell.angle_alpha   90.00
_cell.angle_beta   90.00
_cell.angle_gamma   90.00
#
_symmetry.space_group_name_H-M   'P 1'
#
loop_
_entity.id
_entity.type
_entity.pdbx_description
1 polymer ?
#
loop_
_entity_poly.entity_id
_entity_poly.type
_entity_poly.pdbx_seq_one_letter_code
_entity_poly.pdbx_strand_id
1 'polypeptide(L)'
;MKSILLASTFLLATGGAGMAADAVASDQVAVPYNWTGLYAGVHGGYSWGSGEGPYPDSAGIRFETAYPEAQGGLLGAQVGYNHQWGSLVLFVG
;
A
#
# COMPACT_ATOMS: atom_id res chain seq x y z
N MET A 1 18.67 8.95 7.58
CA MET A 1 19.49 8.52 6.42
C MET A 1 19.44 7.01 6.13
N LYS A 2 19.44 6.12 7.15
CA LYS A 2 19.31 4.66 6.92
C LYS A 2 17.91 4.22 6.42
N SER A 3 16.86 4.94 6.79
CA SER A 3 15.47 4.65 6.37
C SER A 3 15.19 4.95 4.89
N ILE A 4 15.81 5.98 4.32
CA ILE A 4 15.65 6.34 2.90
C ILE A 4 16.32 5.29 2.00
N LEU A 5 17.50 4.82 2.39
CA LEU A 5 18.19 3.72 1.70
C LEU A 5 17.36 2.44 1.71
N LEU A 6 16.72 2.11 2.83
CA LEU A 6 15.92 0.88 2.95
C LEU A 6 14.63 0.94 2.13
N ALA A 7 13.97 2.11 2.08
CA ALA A 7 12.80 2.35 1.24
C ALA A 7 13.12 2.27 -0.25
N SER A 8 14.32 2.71 -0.66
CA SER A 8 14.78 2.68 -2.04
C SER A 8 14.95 1.25 -2.57
N THR A 9 15.51 0.35 -1.75
CA THR A 9 15.75 -1.05 -2.14
C THR A 9 14.45 -1.83 -2.36
N PHE A 10 13.39 -1.52 -1.60
CA PHE A 10 12.10 -2.20 -1.74
C PHE A 10 11.36 -1.84 -3.04
N LEU A 11 11.49 -0.60 -3.51
CA LEU A 11 10.88 -0.16 -4.78
C LEU A 11 11.55 -0.78 -6.01
N LEU A 12 12.84 -1.11 -5.93
CA LEU A 12 13.59 -1.75 -7.02
C LEU A 12 13.37 -3.27 -7.08
N ALA A 13 12.99 -3.90 -5.97
CA ALA A 13 12.76 -5.34 -5.91
C ALA A 13 11.46 -5.79 -6.60
N THR A 14 10.50 -4.89 -6.82
CA THR A 14 9.23 -5.20 -7.49
C THR A 14 9.25 -4.94 -9.01
N GLY A 15 10.37 -4.44 -9.56
CA GLY A 15 10.54 -4.11 -10.99
C GLY A 15 11.29 -5.15 -11.83
N GLY A 16 11.36 -6.42 -11.38
CA GLY A 16 12.14 -7.47 -12.03
C GLY A 16 11.59 -7.91 -13.40
N ALA A 17 12.19 -7.35 -14.47
CA ALA A 17 12.27 -7.82 -15.85
C ALA A 17 11.32 -8.95 -16.28
N GLY A 18 10.22 -8.59 -16.95
CA GLY A 18 9.54 -9.50 -17.87
C GLY A 18 10.46 -9.77 -19.07
N MET A 19 11.15 -10.91 -19.08
CA MET A 19 11.82 -11.37 -20.28
C MET A 19 10.75 -11.74 -21.31
N ALA A 20 10.75 -11.05 -22.45
CA ALA A 20 9.93 -11.44 -23.59
C ALA A 20 10.39 -12.81 -24.08
N ALA A 21 9.68 -13.87 -23.70
CA ALA A 21 9.79 -15.16 -24.35
C ALA A 21 9.37 -15.01 -25.81
N ASP A 22 10.14 -15.58 -26.73
CA ASP A 22 9.82 -15.58 -28.16
C ASP A 22 8.41 -16.13 -28.36
N ALA A 23 7.56 -15.35 -29.02
CA ALA A 23 6.13 -15.61 -29.11
C ALA A 23 5.88 -16.73 -30.12
N VAL A 24 5.90 -17.98 -29.64
CA VAL A 24 5.21 -19.07 -30.34
C VAL A 24 3.75 -18.65 -30.43
N ALA A 25 3.18 -18.60 -31.64
CA ALA A 25 1.81 -18.21 -31.88
C ALA A 25 0.89 -18.95 -30.90
N SER A 26 0.45 -18.24 -29.88
CA SER A 26 -0.40 -18.77 -28.83
C SER A 26 -1.76 -18.99 -29.45
N ASP A 27 -2.23 -20.23 -29.46
CA ASP A 27 -3.66 -20.49 -29.51
C ASP A 27 -4.35 -19.55 -28.52
N GLN A 28 -5.51 -19.02 -28.90
CA GLN A 28 -6.31 -18.18 -28.02
C GLN A 28 -6.70 -19.02 -26.80
N VAL A 29 -5.86 -19.01 -25.77
CA VAL A 29 -6.16 -19.63 -24.48
C VAL A 29 -7.38 -18.89 -23.99
N ALA A 30 -8.53 -19.56 -24.04
CA ALA A 30 -9.74 -19.05 -23.43
C ALA A 30 -9.38 -18.69 -21.99
N VAL A 31 -9.47 -17.40 -21.65
CA VAL A 31 -9.14 -16.94 -20.31
C VAL A 31 -10.11 -17.66 -19.37
N PRO A 32 -9.65 -18.57 -18.50
CA PRO A 32 -10.54 -19.41 -17.72
C PRO A 32 -11.36 -18.61 -16.70
N TYR A 33 -10.97 -17.36 -16.45
CA TYR A 33 -11.61 -16.48 -15.48
C TYR A 33 -11.53 -15.01 -15.90
N ASN A 34 -12.65 -14.29 -15.81
CA ASN A 34 -12.74 -12.87 -16.09
C ASN A 34 -12.92 -12.08 -14.78
N TRP A 35 -11.94 -11.23 -14.47
CA TRP A 35 -11.91 -10.36 -13.29
C TRP A 35 -12.61 -9.02 -13.51
N THR A 36 -13.17 -8.78 -14.70
CA THR A 36 -13.86 -7.53 -15.05
C THR A 36 -15.15 -7.41 -14.25
N GLY A 37 -15.30 -6.35 -13.47
CA GLY A 37 -16.49 -6.14 -12.66
C GLY A 37 -16.28 -5.20 -11.50
N LEU A 38 -17.36 -4.97 -10.76
CA LEU A 38 -17.33 -4.19 -9.52
C LEU A 38 -16.60 -4.98 -8.43
N TYR A 39 -15.76 -4.27 -7.69
CA TYR A 39 -15.03 -4.77 -6.55
C TYR A 39 -15.36 -3.91 -5.33
N ALA A 40 -15.53 -4.55 -4.18
CA ALA A 40 -15.65 -3.86 -2.90
C ALA A 40 -14.86 -4.65 -1.84
N GLY A 41 -14.28 -3.92 -0.90
CA GLY A 41 -13.48 -4.49 0.18
C GLY A 41 -13.52 -3.62 1.43
N VAL A 42 -13.19 -4.24 2.56
CA VAL A 42 -13.00 -3.55 3.84
C VAL A 42 -11.64 -3.92 4.38
N HIS A 43 -10.97 -2.99 5.04
CA HIS A 43 -9.70 -3.22 5.71
C HIS A 43 -9.76 -2.65 7.12
N GLY A 44 -9.07 -3.29 8.04
CA GLY A 44 -8.97 -2.85 9.42
C GLY A 44 -7.60 -3.17 9.96
N GLY A 45 -7.16 -2.37 10.93
CA GLY A 45 -5.86 -2.53 11.56
C GLY A 45 -5.89 -2.00 12.98
N TYR A 46 -4.89 -2.41 13.76
CA TYR A 46 -4.60 -1.80 15.05
C TYR A 46 -3.15 -1.31 14.99
N SER A 47 -2.90 -0.10 15.44
CA SER A 47 -1.59 0.52 15.40
C SER A 47 -1.25 1.10 16.76
N TRP A 48 0.02 1.03 17.09
CA TRP A 48 0.60 1.61 18.29
C TRP A 48 1.92 2.29 17.94
N GLY A 49 2.26 3.35 18.65
CA GLY A 49 3.49 4.10 18.45
C GLY A 49 3.80 4.99 19.64
N SER A 50 5.08 5.19 19.88
CA SER A 50 5.58 6.14 20.88
C SER A 50 6.35 7.26 20.19
N GLY A 51 6.25 8.47 20.75
CA GLY A 51 7.03 9.63 20.34
C GLY A 51 7.85 10.18 21.50
N GLU A 52 8.88 10.97 21.18
CA GLU A 52 9.59 11.82 22.13
C GLU A 52 9.77 13.19 21.50
N GLY A 53 9.44 14.25 22.22
CA GLY A 53 9.59 15.60 21.70
C GLY A 53 9.32 16.69 22.74
N PRO A 54 9.74 17.94 22.46
CA PRO A 54 9.42 19.09 23.29
C PRO A 54 7.97 19.53 23.05
N TYR A 55 7.19 19.66 24.12
CA TYR A 55 5.82 20.18 24.10
C TYR A 55 5.72 21.42 24.98
N PRO A 56 4.96 22.45 24.57
CA PRO A 56 4.72 23.61 25.42
C PRO A 56 3.93 23.20 26.66
N ASP A 57 4.28 23.76 27.82
CA ASP A 57 3.50 23.63 29.04
C ASP A 57 2.11 24.27 28.86
N SER A 58 1.19 24.03 29.79
CA SER A 58 -0.20 24.53 29.70
C SER A 58 -0.27 26.06 29.61
N ALA A 59 0.77 26.78 30.05
CA ALA A 59 0.90 28.22 29.91
C ALA A 59 1.60 28.67 28.62
N GLY A 60 2.24 27.76 27.86
CA GLY A 60 2.99 28.06 26.64
C GLY A 60 4.30 28.82 26.87
N ILE A 61 4.81 28.82 28.10
CA ILE A 61 5.98 29.62 28.55
C ILE A 61 7.24 28.74 28.61
N ARG A 62 7.09 27.43 28.77
CA ARG A 62 8.19 26.47 28.88
C ARG A 62 7.98 25.29 27.93
N PHE A 63 9.07 24.64 27.53
CA PHE A 63 9.03 23.40 26.77
C PHE A 63 9.49 22.24 27.67
N GLU A 64 8.71 21.17 27.68
CA GLU A 64 8.96 19.97 28.48
C GLU A 64 8.96 18.75 27.56
N THR A 65 9.82 17.77 27.83
CA THR A 65 9.89 16.55 27.01
C THR A 65 8.73 15.63 27.38
N ALA A 66 7.86 15.34 26.41
CA ALA A 66 6.79 14.37 26.60
C ALA A 66 7.07 13.09 25.82
N TYR A 67 6.55 11.99 26.35
CA TYR A 67 6.64 10.64 25.79
C TYR A 67 5.22 10.14 25.43
N PRO A 68 4.56 10.74 24.42
CA PRO A 68 3.22 10.32 24.06
C PRO A 68 3.21 8.88 23.54
N GLU A 69 2.28 8.09 24.07
CA GLU A 69 1.92 6.78 23.55
C GLU A 69 0.59 6.93 22.80
N ALA A 70 0.58 6.56 21.52
CA ALA A 70 -0.60 6.55 20.69
C ALA A 70 -0.92 5.10 20.33
N GLN A 71 -2.15 4.68 20.60
CA GLN A 71 -2.66 3.39 20.15
C GLN A 71 -4.11 3.52 19.72
N GLY A 72 -4.49 2.79 18.68
CA GLY A 72 -5.83 2.89 18.14
C GLY A 72 -6.12 1.90 17.03
N GLY A 73 -7.41 1.62 16.85
CA GLY A 73 -7.92 0.88 15.71
C GLY A 73 -8.14 1.80 14.50
N LEU A 74 -7.97 1.24 13.32
CA LEU A 74 -8.26 1.85 12.03
C LEU A 74 -9.25 0.93 11.30
N LEU A 75 -10.26 1.51 10.67
CA LEU A 75 -11.09 0.81 9.70
C LEU A 75 -11.22 1.64 8.43
N GLY A 76 -11.37 0.96 7.31
CA GLY A 76 -11.60 1.55 6.01
C GLY A 76 -12.35 0.61 5.09
N ALA A 77 -12.89 1.17 4.02
CA ALA A 77 -13.54 0.44 2.95
C ALA A 77 -13.07 1.00 1.61
N GLN A 78 -13.11 0.17 0.58
CA GLN A 78 -12.80 0.55 -0.79
C GLN A 78 -13.82 -0.07 -1.73
N VAL A 79 -14.14 0.68 -2.78
CA VAL A 79 -14.96 0.23 -3.89
C VAL A 79 -14.25 0.63 -5.17
N GLY A 80 -14.36 -0.19 -6.20
CA GLY A 80 -13.77 0.10 -7.49
C GLY A 80 -14.29 -0.82 -8.57
N TYR A 81 -13.66 -0.72 -9.73
CA TYR A 81 -13.95 -1.53 -10.90
C TYR A 81 -12.64 -2.12 -11.43
N ASN A 82 -12.65 -3.42 -11.62
CA ASN A 82 -11.58 -4.12 -12.30
C ASN A 82 -11.90 -4.19 -13.79
N HIS A 83 -10.90 -3.89 -14.63
CA HIS A 83 -10.99 -4.08 -16.07
C HIS A 83 -9.83 -4.96 -16.55
N GLN A 84 -10.17 -6.03 -17.27
CA GLN A 84 -9.19 -7.00 -17.73
C GLN A 84 -8.92 -6.89 -19.23
N TRP A 85 -7.64 -6.71 -19.60
CA TRP A 85 -7.15 -6.77 -20.97
C TRP A 85 -6.22 -7.97 -21.13
N GLY A 86 -6.74 -9.07 -21.68
CA GLY A 86 -5.98 -10.32 -21.78
C GLY A 86 -5.63 -10.88 -20.40
N SER A 87 -4.34 -10.95 -20.08
CA SER A 87 -3.83 -11.39 -18.76
C SER A 87 -3.65 -10.26 -17.74
N LEU A 88 -3.80 -9.00 -18.15
CA LEU A 88 -3.64 -7.83 -17.26
C LEU A 88 -4.98 -7.44 -16.65
N VAL A 89 -5.01 -7.24 -15.33
CA VAL A 89 -6.17 -6.72 -14.59
C VAL A 89 -5.80 -5.38 -13.98
N LEU A 90 -6.57 -4.34 -14.30
CA LEU A 90 -6.38 -3.00 -13.77
C LEU A 90 -7.53 -2.66 -12.83
N PHE A 91 -7.16 -2.21 -11.63
CA PHE A 91 -8.10 -1.68 -10.66
C PHE A 91 -8.22 -0.17 -10.82
N VAL A 92 -9.45 0.32 -10.91
CA VAL A 92 -9.80 1.74 -10.84
C VAL A 92 -10.71 1.92 -9.63
N GLY A 93 -10.27 2.71 -8.65
CA GLY A 93 -11.01 2.97 -7.41
C GLY A 93 -10.52 4.22 -6.70
#